data_AF-A0A1I2BSM3-F1
#
_entry.id   AF-A0A1I2BSM3-F1
#
_cell.length_a   1.000
_cell.length_b   1.000
_cell.length_c   1.000
_cell.angle_alpha   90.00
_cell.angle_beta   90.00
_cell.angle_gamma   90.00
#
_symmetry.space_group_name_H-M   'P 1'
#
loop_
_entity.id
_entity.type
_entity.pdbx_description
1 polymer ?
#
loop_
_entity_poly.entity_id
_entity_poly.type
_entity_poly.pdbx_seq_one_letter_code
_entity_poly.pdbx_strand_id
1 'polypeptide(L)'
;GRNRMTVGVVTNRHHFADKLDGVDLETFFWKSLRSCPEVAGLIEHATLRDDILPKGARVGACQDWSSWARETVGDGWAAAGDAAMFVDPILSTGVTLALQTGHRAAYTWLTRRARPDLPAASLWRAYSDYLRGEYGAFLTLARYFYGNNKAAPSWWWTAQQLVNASGRLRLEDRQAFTMATAGFFPVPRALGAGAEVVVPLIQGISGAADGLEAIYRDAGVPDPEDLSRETYALVAPFRLDLRTEPGLERGLSGHLEVYHDLVTETPQMSHRLAATPARIDPALAPVVAAMRECSDVAGLLARARALFPARDPAVLRGAVLGIVRVAAMKGFIRLEGPRAPASVPPPLEAVACA
;
A
#
# COMPACT_ATOMS: atom_id res chain seq x y z
N GLY A 1 32.96 -11.45 5.82
CA GLY A 1 34.40 -11.22 6.04
C GLY A 1 34.87 -10.14 5.09
N ARG A 2 35.83 -9.29 5.48
CA ARG A 2 36.21 -8.07 4.75
C ARG A 2 36.66 -8.28 3.29
N ASN A 3 37.03 -9.51 2.90
CA ASN A 3 37.49 -9.87 1.55
C ASN A 3 36.51 -10.80 0.81
N ARG A 4 35.20 -10.69 1.07
CA ARG A 4 34.17 -11.50 0.41
C ARG A 4 33.09 -10.61 -0.18
N MET A 5 32.65 -10.96 -1.38
CA MET A 5 31.56 -10.31 -2.10
C MET A 5 30.61 -11.39 -2.62
N THR A 6 29.30 -11.14 -2.57
CA THR A 6 28.31 -11.94 -3.27
C THR A 6 27.97 -11.22 -4.57
N VAL A 7 28.06 -11.91 -5.69
CA VAL A 7 27.78 -11.36 -7.03
C VAL A 7 26.71 -12.22 -7.67
N GLY A 8 25.67 -11.60 -8.21
CA GLY A 8 24.55 -12.29 -8.85
C GLY A 8 24.14 -11.57 -10.13
N VAL A 9 23.76 -12.35 -11.14
CA VAL A 9 23.17 -11.84 -12.38
C VAL A 9 21.67 -12.04 -12.29
N VAL A 10 20.90 -10.96 -12.37
CA VAL A 10 19.44 -11.00 -12.42
C VAL A 10 19.01 -10.65 -13.84
N THR A 11 18.25 -11.54 -14.48
CA THR A 11 17.76 -11.34 -15.85
C THR A 11 16.38 -11.96 -16.03
N ASN A 12 15.70 -11.64 -17.12
CA ASN A 12 14.40 -12.23 -17.41
C ASN A 12 14.54 -13.70 -17.85
N ARG A 13 13.49 -14.50 -17.63
CA ARG A 13 13.49 -15.95 -17.88
C ARG A 13 13.77 -16.32 -19.34
N HIS A 14 13.25 -15.56 -20.30
CA HIS A 14 13.44 -15.85 -21.74
C HIS A 14 14.91 -15.65 -22.13
N HIS A 15 15.50 -14.50 -21.75
CA HIS A 15 16.90 -14.22 -21.98
C HIS A 15 17.82 -15.25 -21.33
N PHE A 16 17.52 -15.68 -20.10
CA PHE A 16 18.26 -16.74 -19.43
C PHE A 16 18.20 -18.06 -20.21
N ALA A 17 17.01 -18.48 -20.65
CA ALA A 17 16.83 -19.70 -21.44
C ALA A 17 17.57 -19.64 -22.79
N ASP A 18 17.42 -18.53 -23.52
CA ASP A 18 18.06 -18.33 -24.83
C ASP A 18 19.59 -18.31 -24.73
N LYS A 19 20.14 -17.74 -23.65
CA LYS A 19 21.60 -17.62 -23.46
C LYS A 19 22.26 -18.85 -22.85
N LEU A 20 21.47 -19.75 -22.26
CA LEU A 20 21.95 -21.06 -21.80
C LEU A 20 21.96 -22.12 -22.91
N ASP A 21 21.33 -21.87 -24.07
CA ASP A 21 21.35 -22.84 -25.16
C ASP A 21 22.79 -23.11 -25.64
N GLY A 22 23.25 -24.34 -25.46
CA GLY A 22 24.62 -24.77 -25.75
C GLY A 22 25.70 -24.21 -24.83
N VAL A 23 25.36 -23.61 -23.68
CA VAL A 23 26.32 -22.99 -22.73
C VAL A 23 26.01 -23.41 -21.29
N ASP A 24 27.02 -23.80 -20.53
CA ASP A 24 26.84 -24.12 -19.10
C ASP A 24 26.62 -22.86 -18.24
N LEU A 25 26.04 -23.06 -17.04
CA LEU A 25 25.66 -21.98 -16.12
C LEU A 25 26.84 -21.10 -15.69
N GLU A 26 28.01 -21.69 -15.46
CA GLU A 26 29.19 -20.94 -15.03
C GLU A 26 29.71 -20.08 -16.18
N THR A 27 29.77 -20.62 -17.40
CA THR A 27 30.14 -19.85 -18.60
C THR A 27 29.15 -18.70 -18.84
N PHE A 28 27.84 -18.91 -18.70
CA PHE A 28 26.83 -17.85 -18.77
C PHE A 28 27.11 -16.75 -17.75
N PHE A 29 27.29 -17.11 -16.48
CA PHE A 29 27.55 -16.18 -15.39
C PHE A 29 28.77 -15.30 -15.65
N TRP A 30 29.92 -15.88 -16.02
CA TRP A 30 31.13 -15.11 -16.31
C TRP A 30 31.00 -14.23 -17.55
N LYS A 31 30.33 -14.70 -18.61
CA LYS A 31 30.05 -13.87 -19.79
C LYS A 31 29.20 -12.66 -19.43
N SER A 32 28.15 -12.85 -18.62
CA SER A 32 27.29 -11.76 -18.15
C SER A 32 28.08 -10.74 -17.32
N LEU A 33 28.87 -11.17 -16.33
CA LEU A 33 29.65 -10.24 -15.52
C LEU A 33 30.68 -9.45 -16.33
N ARG A 34 31.38 -10.11 -17.26
CA ARG A 34 32.38 -9.46 -18.12
C ARG A 34 31.76 -8.53 -19.17
N SER A 35 30.47 -8.69 -19.48
CA SER A 35 29.75 -7.78 -20.37
C SER A 35 29.38 -6.44 -19.73
N CYS A 36 29.53 -6.30 -18.40
CA CYS A 36 29.32 -5.07 -17.65
C CYS A 36 30.67 -4.45 -17.27
N PRO A 37 31.16 -3.40 -17.96
CA PRO A 37 32.49 -2.82 -17.71
C PRO A 37 32.72 -2.39 -16.26
N GLU A 38 31.68 -1.87 -15.60
CA GLU A 38 31.72 -1.42 -14.22
C GLU A 38 31.93 -2.57 -13.23
N VAL A 39 31.45 -3.76 -13.57
CA VAL A 39 31.58 -4.97 -12.73
C VAL A 39 32.86 -5.73 -13.08
N ALA A 40 33.25 -5.76 -14.35
CA ALA A 40 34.42 -6.49 -14.83
C ALA A 40 35.71 -6.08 -14.08
N GLY A 41 35.93 -4.79 -13.86
CA GLY A 41 37.08 -4.29 -13.09
C GLY A 41 37.02 -4.65 -11.60
N LEU A 42 35.83 -4.71 -11.00
CA LEU A 42 35.65 -5.08 -9.59
C LEU A 42 35.99 -6.55 -9.30
N ILE A 43 35.89 -7.41 -10.32
CA ILE A 43 36.08 -8.86 -10.19
C ILE A 43 37.35 -9.38 -10.86
N GLU A 44 38.17 -8.53 -11.48
CA GLU A 44 39.33 -8.93 -12.28
C GLU A 44 40.31 -9.82 -11.50
N HIS A 45 40.54 -9.50 -10.23
CA HIS A 45 41.42 -10.26 -9.33
C HIS A 45 40.65 -11.09 -8.30
N ALA A 46 39.33 -11.25 -8.47
CA ALA A 46 38.51 -12.04 -7.56
C ALA A 46 38.71 -13.54 -7.81
N THR A 47 38.78 -14.31 -6.72
CA THR A 47 38.78 -15.77 -6.79
C THR A 47 37.39 -16.28 -6.41
N LEU A 48 36.78 -17.10 -7.28
CA LEU A 48 35.51 -17.74 -6.99
C LEU A 48 35.67 -18.72 -5.82
N ARG A 49 34.74 -18.67 -4.88
CA ARG A 49 34.66 -19.67 -3.80
C ARG A 49 33.70 -20.78 -4.20
N ASP A 50 34.17 -22.02 -4.15
CA ASP A 50 33.45 -23.24 -4.52
C ASP A 50 33.05 -24.11 -3.31
N ASP A 51 33.30 -23.63 -2.09
CA ASP A 51 33.02 -24.32 -0.83
C ASP A 51 31.67 -23.92 -0.18
N ILE A 52 30.91 -23.02 -0.82
CA ILE A 52 29.70 -22.43 -0.22
C ILE A 52 28.42 -23.12 -0.73
N LEU A 53 28.38 -23.49 -2.01
CA LEU A 53 27.17 -24.02 -2.61
C LEU A 53 27.10 -25.55 -2.46
N PRO A 54 25.89 -26.11 -2.34
CA PRO A 54 25.70 -27.54 -2.15
C PRO A 54 26.16 -28.34 -3.37
N LYS A 55 26.50 -29.63 -3.14
CA LYS A 55 26.85 -30.61 -4.19
C LYS A 55 28.03 -30.19 -5.08
N GLY A 56 28.96 -29.36 -4.58
CA GLY A 56 30.14 -28.94 -5.33
C GLY A 56 29.84 -27.98 -6.48
N ALA A 57 28.66 -27.34 -6.48
CA ALA A 57 28.33 -26.33 -7.48
C ALA A 57 29.23 -25.09 -7.30
N ARG A 58 29.66 -24.49 -8.41
CA ARG A 58 30.47 -23.26 -8.39
C ARG A 58 29.62 -21.99 -8.58
N VAL A 59 28.50 -22.14 -9.28
CA VAL A 59 27.47 -21.11 -9.50
C VAL A 59 26.10 -21.73 -9.24
N GLY A 60 25.25 -20.98 -8.54
CA GLY A 60 23.85 -21.37 -8.29
C GLY A 60 22.90 -20.55 -9.15
N ALA A 61 21.78 -21.17 -9.53
CA ALA A 61 20.65 -20.48 -10.14
C ALA A 61 19.41 -20.67 -9.26
N CYS A 62 18.70 -19.58 -9.01
CA CYS A 62 17.33 -19.60 -8.54
C CYS A 62 16.44 -19.23 -9.74
N GLN A 63 15.19 -19.68 -9.79
CA GLN A 63 14.21 -19.29 -10.79
C GLN A 63 12.82 -19.27 -10.14
N ASP A 64 11.84 -18.68 -10.81
CA ASP A 64 10.44 -18.68 -10.39
C ASP A 64 10.22 -18.13 -8.97
N TRP A 65 11.07 -17.17 -8.58
CA TRP A 65 11.05 -16.54 -7.25
C TRP A 65 9.89 -15.55 -7.09
N SER A 66 9.50 -14.84 -8.14
CA SER A 66 8.39 -13.88 -8.07
C SER A 66 7.07 -14.63 -7.87
N SER A 67 6.50 -14.49 -6.68
CA SER A 67 5.36 -15.29 -6.24
C SER A 67 4.38 -14.44 -5.41
N TRP A 68 3.12 -14.84 -5.48
CA TRP A 68 2.04 -14.20 -4.75
C TRP A 68 1.07 -15.26 -4.24
N ALA A 69 1.06 -15.51 -2.92
CA ALA A 69 0.14 -16.48 -2.35
C ALA A 69 -1.32 -16.03 -2.55
N ARG A 70 -2.16 -16.97 -3.00
CA ARG A 70 -3.60 -16.75 -3.13
C ARG A 70 -4.23 -16.43 -1.77
N GLU A 71 -3.83 -17.21 -0.76
CA GLU A 71 -4.21 -17.04 0.64
C GLU A 71 -2.95 -16.90 1.49
N THR A 72 -2.93 -15.94 2.41
CA THR A 72 -1.81 -15.66 3.31
C THR A 72 -2.14 -16.00 4.77
N VAL A 73 -3.38 -16.36 5.04
CA VAL A 73 -3.89 -16.78 6.35
C VAL A 73 -4.94 -17.86 6.15
N GLY A 74 -5.07 -18.75 7.12
CA GLY A 74 -6.14 -19.73 7.18
C GLY A 74 -6.30 -20.29 8.59
N ASP A 75 -7.13 -21.31 8.73
CA ASP A 75 -7.43 -21.88 10.05
C ASP A 75 -6.17 -22.50 10.66
N GLY A 76 -5.68 -21.88 11.74
CA GLY A 76 -4.51 -22.34 12.48
C GLY A 76 -3.15 -21.97 11.84
N TRP A 77 -3.12 -21.19 10.76
CA TRP A 77 -1.86 -20.81 10.11
C TRP A 77 -1.87 -19.40 9.51
N ALA A 78 -0.69 -18.80 9.42
CA ALA A 78 -0.44 -17.55 8.70
C ALA A 78 0.94 -17.61 8.02
N ALA A 79 1.02 -17.13 6.79
CA ALA A 79 2.26 -17.03 6.03
C ALA A 79 2.90 -15.65 6.24
N ALA A 80 4.23 -15.62 6.28
CA ALA A 80 5.04 -14.41 6.41
C ALA A 80 6.29 -14.52 5.51
N GLY A 81 6.89 -13.38 5.17
CA GLY A 81 8.05 -13.34 4.27
C GLY A 81 7.78 -14.03 2.92
N ASP A 82 8.80 -14.70 2.40
CA ASP A 82 8.76 -15.40 1.11
C ASP A 82 7.71 -16.51 1.04
N ALA A 83 7.27 -17.08 2.18
CA ALA A 83 6.17 -18.04 2.21
C ALA A 83 4.81 -17.41 1.85
N ALA A 84 4.68 -16.09 2.04
CA ALA A 84 3.51 -15.33 1.60
C ALA A 84 3.72 -14.79 0.19
N MET A 85 4.79 -14.03 -0.03
CA MET A 85 5.05 -13.36 -1.31
C MET A 85 6.54 -13.07 -1.45
N PHE A 86 7.00 -13.03 -2.69
CA PHE A 86 8.31 -12.47 -3.03
C PHE A 86 8.19 -11.72 -4.36
N VAL A 87 8.74 -10.51 -4.43
CA VAL A 87 8.62 -9.64 -5.62
C VAL A 87 9.86 -9.78 -6.48
N ASP A 88 10.94 -9.15 -6.06
CA ASP A 88 12.18 -9.02 -6.83
C ASP A 88 13.33 -8.59 -5.89
N PRO A 89 14.58 -9.06 -6.11
CA PRO A 89 15.72 -8.71 -5.24
C PRO A 89 16.25 -7.28 -5.42
N ILE A 90 15.79 -6.51 -6.41
CA ILE A 90 16.38 -5.23 -6.79
C ILE A 90 16.50 -4.19 -5.66
N LEU A 91 15.52 -4.14 -4.76
CA LEU A 91 15.54 -3.23 -3.61
C LEU A 91 16.04 -3.89 -2.32
N SER A 92 16.46 -5.16 -2.38
CA SER A 92 16.90 -5.92 -1.20
C SER A 92 15.87 -5.96 -0.05
N THR A 93 14.57 -5.97 -0.39
CA THR A 93 13.48 -5.81 0.59
C THR A 93 13.03 -7.11 1.24
N GLY A 94 13.45 -8.26 0.73
CA GLY A 94 12.98 -9.57 1.20
C GLY A 94 13.15 -9.80 2.70
N VAL A 95 14.34 -9.52 3.25
CA VAL A 95 14.59 -9.67 4.69
C VAL A 95 13.77 -8.69 5.52
N THR A 96 13.65 -7.44 5.07
CA THR A 96 12.82 -6.42 5.74
C THR A 96 11.36 -6.86 5.80
N LEU A 97 10.81 -7.31 4.67
CA LEU A 97 9.44 -7.80 4.58
C LEU A 97 9.20 -9.05 5.43
N ALA A 98 10.15 -9.98 5.44
CA ALA A 98 10.09 -11.17 6.29
C ALA A 98 10.04 -10.82 7.78
N LEU A 99 10.90 -9.90 8.23
CA LEU A 99 10.92 -9.44 9.62
C LEU A 99 9.64 -8.68 9.99
N GLN A 100 9.20 -7.74 9.16
CA GLN A 100 7.99 -6.94 9.40
C GLN A 100 6.74 -7.81 9.46
N THR A 101 6.58 -8.73 8.51
CA THR A 101 5.39 -9.59 8.45
C THR A 101 5.41 -10.70 9.48
N GLY A 102 6.59 -11.23 9.83
CA GLY A 102 6.74 -12.17 10.94
C GLY A 102 6.41 -11.52 12.28
N HIS A 103 6.92 -10.31 12.51
CA HIS A 103 6.61 -9.52 13.70
C HIS A 103 5.10 -9.22 13.81
N ARG A 104 4.47 -8.80 12.71
CA ARG A 104 3.04 -8.50 12.72
C ARG A 104 2.17 -9.75 12.89
N ALA A 105 2.58 -10.90 12.36
CA ALA A 105 1.91 -12.18 12.60
C ALA A 105 1.94 -12.54 14.09
N ALA A 106 3.09 -12.38 14.75
CA ALA A 106 3.23 -12.61 16.19
C ALA A 106 2.31 -11.69 17.01
N TYR A 107 2.27 -10.40 16.67
CA TYR A 107 1.39 -9.44 17.35
C TYR A 107 -0.09 -9.74 17.13
N THR A 108 -0.45 -10.21 15.93
CA THR A 108 -1.82 -10.61 15.59
C THR A 108 -2.23 -11.81 16.43
N TRP A 109 -1.36 -12.80 16.57
CA TRP A 109 -1.58 -13.95 17.44
C TRP A 109 -1.72 -13.57 18.92
N LEU A 110 -0.82 -12.74 19.45
CA LEU A 110 -0.90 -12.28 20.84
C LEU A 110 -2.18 -11.49 21.12
N THR A 111 -2.56 -10.61 20.19
CA THR A 111 -3.81 -9.83 20.28
C THR A 111 -5.03 -10.75 20.24
N ARG A 112 -5.07 -11.74 19.34
CA ARG A 112 -6.14 -12.73 19.26
C ARG A 112 -6.32 -13.50 20.57
N ARG A 113 -5.22 -13.84 21.24
CA ARG A 113 -5.26 -14.53 22.54
C ARG A 113 -5.76 -13.62 23.66
N ALA A 114 -5.32 -12.37 23.68
CA ALA A 114 -5.70 -11.40 24.71
C ALA A 114 -7.14 -10.86 24.54
N ARG A 115 -7.67 -10.86 23.31
CA ARG A 115 -8.99 -10.31 22.95
C ARG A 115 -9.86 -11.36 22.26
N PRO A 116 -10.36 -12.36 23.00
CA PRO A 116 -11.22 -13.41 22.45
C PRO A 116 -12.60 -12.90 22.02
N ASP A 117 -12.98 -11.68 22.43
CA ASP A 117 -14.19 -10.97 22.01
C ASP A 117 -14.13 -10.52 20.54
N LEU A 118 -12.94 -10.40 19.96
CA LEU A 118 -12.77 -10.00 18.56
C LEU A 118 -12.93 -11.20 17.62
N PRO A 119 -13.62 -11.03 16.47
CA PRO A 119 -13.70 -12.07 15.45
C PRO A 119 -12.31 -12.43 14.90
N ALA A 120 -11.91 -13.70 15.09
CA ALA A 120 -10.60 -14.20 14.67
C ALA A 120 -10.33 -13.99 13.18
N ALA A 121 -11.34 -14.26 12.35
CA ALA A 121 -11.26 -14.13 10.91
C ALA A 121 -11.01 -12.68 10.47
N SER A 122 -11.67 -11.70 11.09
CA SER A 122 -11.44 -10.28 10.80
C SER A 122 -10.03 -9.83 11.22
N LEU A 123 -9.53 -10.31 12.37
CA LEU A 123 -8.18 -9.95 12.83
C LEU A 123 -7.09 -10.49 11.89
N TRP A 124 -7.18 -11.75 11.48
CA TRP A 124 -6.23 -12.34 10.53
C TRP A 124 -6.37 -11.78 9.12
N ARG A 125 -7.59 -11.38 8.72
CA ARG A 125 -7.79 -10.64 7.47
C ARG A 125 -7.08 -9.29 7.50
N ALA A 126 -7.15 -8.55 8.61
CA ALA A 126 -6.40 -7.30 8.75
C ALA A 126 -4.88 -7.49 8.61
N TYR A 127 -4.33 -8.60 9.14
CA TYR A 127 -2.93 -8.99 8.91
C TYR A 127 -2.65 -9.26 7.42
N SER A 128 -3.50 -10.05 6.77
CA SER A 128 -3.39 -10.36 5.35
C SER A 128 -3.45 -9.10 4.48
N ASP A 129 -4.34 -8.16 4.79
CA ASP A 129 -4.51 -6.91 4.06
C ASP A 129 -3.30 -5.99 4.22
N TYR A 130 -2.71 -5.93 5.41
CA TYR A 130 -1.43 -5.26 5.63
C TYR A 130 -0.35 -5.86 4.72
N LEU A 131 -0.19 -7.18 4.71
CA LEU A 131 0.84 -7.86 3.94
C LEU A 131 0.67 -7.56 2.45
N ARG A 132 -0.54 -7.69 1.91
CA ARG A 132 -0.83 -7.34 0.49
C ARG A 132 -0.53 -5.88 0.18
N GLY A 133 -0.80 -4.97 1.11
CA GLY A 133 -0.46 -3.55 0.98
C GLY A 133 1.04 -3.32 0.82
N GLU A 134 1.87 -3.88 1.72
CA GLU A 134 3.33 -3.71 1.68
C GLU A 134 3.94 -4.29 0.40
N TYR A 135 3.63 -5.55 0.10
CA TYR A 135 4.19 -6.22 -1.08
C TYR A 135 3.69 -5.59 -2.39
N GLY A 136 2.44 -5.12 -2.42
CA GLY A 136 1.89 -4.40 -3.57
C GLY A 136 2.63 -3.08 -3.86
N ALA A 137 3.06 -2.35 -2.81
CA ALA A 137 3.87 -1.15 -2.97
C ALA A 137 5.24 -1.47 -3.58
N PHE A 138 5.92 -2.50 -3.07
CA PHE A 138 7.21 -2.94 -3.63
C PHE A 138 7.09 -3.49 -5.05
N LEU A 139 6.02 -4.22 -5.37
CA LEU A 139 5.74 -4.67 -6.73
C LEU A 139 5.53 -3.50 -7.68
N THR A 140 4.84 -2.45 -7.23
CA THR A 140 4.63 -1.24 -8.03
C THR A 140 5.95 -0.54 -8.34
N LEU A 141 6.84 -0.41 -7.34
CA LEU A 141 8.20 0.12 -7.55
C LEU A 141 9.00 -0.74 -8.54
N ALA A 142 9.02 -2.06 -8.34
CA ALA A 142 9.80 -2.97 -9.18
C ALA A 142 9.31 -2.93 -10.64
N ARG A 143 7.98 -2.94 -10.85
CA ARG A 143 7.40 -2.78 -12.19
C ARG A 143 7.79 -1.47 -12.84
N TYR A 144 7.81 -0.39 -12.07
CA TYR A 144 8.27 0.88 -12.61
C TYR A 144 9.75 0.84 -12.98
N PHE A 145 10.59 0.27 -12.12
CA PHE A 145 12.03 0.12 -12.41
C PHE A 145 12.26 -0.59 -13.75
N TYR A 146 11.61 -1.74 -13.97
CA TYR A 146 11.79 -2.53 -15.19
C TYR A 146 11.04 -1.97 -16.41
N GLY A 147 9.87 -1.36 -16.20
CA GLY A 147 9.07 -0.74 -17.26
C GLY A 147 9.68 0.54 -17.82
N ASN A 148 10.49 1.24 -17.01
CA ASN A 148 11.06 2.54 -17.32
C ASN A 148 12.58 2.50 -17.48
N ASN A 149 13.10 1.53 -18.26
CA ASN A 149 14.52 1.41 -18.63
C ASN A 149 15.04 2.59 -19.50
N LYS A 150 14.42 3.76 -19.40
CA LYS A 150 14.79 5.05 -19.99
C LYS A 150 15.11 6.03 -18.85
N ALA A 151 16.38 6.02 -18.44
CA ALA A 151 17.07 7.00 -17.58
C ALA A 151 16.67 7.11 -16.09
N ALA A 152 17.67 7.18 -15.21
CA ALA A 152 17.56 7.36 -13.75
C ALA A 152 16.63 8.50 -13.26
N PRO A 153 16.46 9.64 -13.98
CA PRO A 153 15.49 10.67 -13.60
C PRO A 153 14.04 10.17 -13.54
N SER A 154 13.71 9.15 -14.33
CA SER A 154 12.38 8.56 -14.28
C SER A 154 12.13 7.76 -12.98
N TRP A 155 13.19 7.12 -12.45
CA TRP A 155 13.12 6.39 -11.18
C TRP A 155 12.83 7.31 -10.02
N TRP A 156 13.49 8.46 -10.01
CA TRP A 156 13.27 9.46 -9.00
C TRP A 156 11.87 10.06 -9.08
N TRP A 157 11.37 10.33 -10.28
CA TRP A 157 10.01 10.80 -10.49
C TRP A 157 8.97 9.79 -9.96
N THR A 158 9.16 8.48 -10.12
CA THR A 158 8.18 7.52 -9.58
C THR A 158 8.35 7.23 -8.11
N ALA A 159 9.59 7.21 -7.61
CA ALA A 159 9.78 7.24 -6.17
C ALA A 159 9.07 8.48 -5.58
N GLN A 160 9.14 9.63 -6.26
CA GLN A 160 8.37 10.82 -5.93
C GLN A 160 6.87 10.60 -6.08
N GLN A 161 6.34 9.95 -7.11
CA GLN A 161 4.89 9.67 -7.18
C GLN A 161 4.39 8.70 -6.11
N LEU A 162 5.24 7.78 -5.62
CA LEU A 162 4.86 6.79 -4.61
C LEU A 162 5.05 7.32 -3.19
N VAL A 163 6.18 7.97 -2.94
CA VAL A 163 6.51 8.61 -1.66
C VAL A 163 5.78 9.94 -1.51
N ASN A 164 5.60 10.70 -2.59
CA ASN A 164 4.89 11.97 -2.58
C ASN A 164 3.60 11.89 -3.41
N ALA A 165 2.85 10.78 -3.33
CA ALA A 165 1.58 10.62 -4.02
C ALA A 165 0.57 11.75 -3.74
N SER A 166 0.68 12.39 -2.56
CA SER A 166 -0.12 13.56 -2.21
C SER A 166 0.36 14.87 -2.84
N GLY A 167 1.59 14.93 -3.37
CA GLY A 167 2.20 16.11 -3.98
C GLY A 167 2.65 17.20 -2.99
N ARG A 168 2.77 16.89 -1.70
CA ARG A 168 2.93 17.89 -0.61
C ARG A 168 4.23 17.81 0.17
N LEU A 169 5.02 16.76 -0.02
CA LEU A 169 6.40 16.69 0.46
C LEU A 169 7.26 17.52 -0.50
N ARG A 170 8.05 18.47 0.01
CA ARG A 170 9.12 19.11 -0.76
C ARG A 170 10.34 18.21 -0.73
N LEU A 171 10.30 17.14 -1.52
CA LEU A 171 11.39 16.19 -1.67
C LEU A 171 12.04 16.39 -3.03
N GLU A 172 13.37 16.44 -3.03
CA GLU A 172 14.12 16.16 -4.23
C GLU A 172 13.90 14.70 -4.65
N ASP A 173 13.83 14.51 -5.94
CA ASP A 173 13.83 13.25 -6.67
C ASP A 173 14.70 12.14 -6.03
N ARG A 174 15.93 12.47 -5.64
CA ARG A 174 16.88 11.54 -5.02
C ARG A 174 16.52 11.18 -3.56
N GLN A 175 15.92 12.11 -2.81
CA GLN A 175 15.48 11.89 -1.43
C GLN A 175 14.28 10.93 -1.40
N ALA A 176 13.31 11.14 -2.29
CA ALA A 176 12.16 10.25 -2.43
C ALA A 176 12.59 8.81 -2.75
N PHE A 177 13.59 8.65 -3.62
CA PHE A 177 14.17 7.34 -3.93
C PHE A 177 14.84 6.68 -2.72
N THR A 178 15.65 7.43 -1.97
CA THR A 178 16.33 6.92 -0.76
C THR A 178 15.32 6.41 0.27
N MET A 179 14.22 7.15 0.45
CA MET A 179 13.12 6.75 1.32
C MET A 179 12.45 5.47 0.83
N ALA A 180 12.01 5.40 -0.43
CA ALA A 180 11.37 4.22 -1.00
C ALA A 180 12.24 2.95 -0.89
N THR A 181 13.54 3.08 -1.18
CA THR A 181 14.51 1.97 -1.13
C THR A 181 14.89 1.54 0.29
N ALA A 182 14.79 2.43 1.27
CA ALA A 182 14.86 2.07 2.69
C ALA A 182 13.57 1.37 3.20
N GLY A 183 12.59 1.13 2.32
CA GLY A 183 11.29 0.58 2.67
C GLY A 183 10.34 1.59 3.29
N PHE A 184 10.62 2.88 3.13
CA PHE A 184 9.79 3.95 3.63
C PHE A 184 8.83 4.46 2.55
N PHE A 185 7.55 4.21 2.77
CA PHE A 185 6.45 4.88 2.08
C PHE A 185 5.76 5.74 3.13
N PRO A 186 5.71 7.09 3.00
CA PRO A 186 4.91 8.00 3.83
C PRO A 186 3.46 7.74 3.51
N VAL A 187 3.02 6.63 4.04
CA VAL A 187 1.66 6.35 4.29
C VAL A 187 1.27 7.21 5.50
N PRO A 188 0.04 7.72 5.61
CA PRO A 188 -0.48 8.41 6.80
C PRO A 188 -0.51 7.56 8.11
N ARG A 189 0.30 6.50 8.20
CA ARG A 189 0.49 5.61 9.36
C ARG A 189 1.17 6.28 10.56
N ALA A 190 1.85 7.42 10.36
CA ALA A 190 2.76 7.97 11.37
C ALA A 190 2.18 9.15 12.16
N LEU A 191 1.07 8.95 12.89
CA LEU A 191 0.63 9.89 13.93
C LEU A 191 0.98 9.43 15.36
N GLY A 192 1.62 8.27 15.54
CA GLY A 192 2.27 7.86 16.80
C GLY A 192 3.71 7.41 16.56
N ALA A 193 4.45 6.98 17.60
CA ALA A 193 5.89 6.61 17.73
C ALA A 193 6.79 6.51 16.47
N GLY A 194 6.29 6.00 15.34
CA GLY A 194 6.89 6.23 14.03
C GLY A 194 7.11 7.71 13.72
N ALA A 195 6.23 8.64 14.12
CA ALA A 195 6.43 10.08 13.98
C ALA A 195 7.72 10.57 14.67
N GLU A 196 8.10 10.03 15.83
CA GLU A 196 9.30 10.46 16.55
C GLU A 196 10.61 10.04 15.87
N VAL A 197 10.60 9.03 15.01
CA VAL A 197 11.78 8.60 14.23
C VAL A 197 11.68 9.10 12.80
N VAL A 198 10.52 8.93 12.18
CA VAL A 198 10.22 9.27 10.80
C VAL A 198 10.16 10.77 10.60
N VAL A 199 9.51 11.54 11.48
CA VAL A 199 9.45 13.00 11.30
C VAL A 199 10.85 13.61 11.45
N PRO A 200 11.67 13.31 12.46
CA PRO A 200 13.05 13.79 12.52
C PRO A 200 13.96 13.27 11.40
N LEU A 201 13.78 12.01 10.96
CA LEU A 201 14.52 11.45 9.82
C LEU A 201 14.12 12.16 8.52
N ILE A 202 12.83 12.39 8.26
CA ILE A 202 12.34 13.13 7.10
C ILE A 202 12.75 14.60 7.21
N GLN A 203 12.62 15.26 8.36
CA GLN A 203 13.09 16.63 8.59
C GLN A 203 14.60 16.73 8.33
N GLY A 204 15.38 15.76 8.82
CA GLY A 204 16.83 15.68 8.58
C GLY A 204 17.21 15.40 7.12
N ILE A 205 16.43 14.57 6.40
CA ILE A 205 16.67 14.25 4.98
C ILE A 205 16.21 15.39 4.06
N SER A 206 15.05 16.00 4.33
CA SER A 206 14.39 17.00 3.47
C SER A 206 14.77 18.45 3.81
N GLY A 207 15.35 18.71 4.98
CA GLY A 207 15.64 20.05 5.48
C GLY A 207 14.39 20.89 5.83
N ALA A 208 13.19 20.35 5.69
CA ALA A 208 11.94 21.05 5.97
C ALA A 208 11.57 20.91 7.45
N ALA A 209 11.83 21.95 8.25
CA ALA A 209 11.39 21.99 9.65
C ALA A 209 9.86 22.10 9.78
N ASP A 210 9.19 22.74 8.81
CA ASP A 210 7.76 23.06 8.83
C ASP A 210 7.05 22.54 7.56
N GLY A 211 5.83 22.00 7.70
CA GLY A 211 4.93 21.70 6.58
C GLY A 211 4.51 20.24 6.37
N LEU A 212 5.15 19.28 7.04
CA LEU A 212 4.70 17.87 7.05
C LEU A 212 3.29 17.73 7.64
N GLU A 213 2.96 18.52 8.65
CA GLU A 213 1.64 18.59 9.28
C GLU A 213 0.51 19.04 8.33
N ALA A 214 0.85 19.80 7.27
CA ALA A 214 -0.12 20.26 6.27
C ALA A 214 -0.49 19.14 5.29
N ILE A 215 0.42 18.19 5.06
CA ILE A 215 0.18 16.97 4.27
C ILE A 215 -0.94 16.13 4.87
N TYR A 216 -1.03 16.15 6.21
CA TYR A 216 -2.02 15.41 6.98
C TYR A 216 -3.35 16.14 7.18
N ARG A 217 -3.42 17.46 6.91
CA ARG A 217 -4.61 18.30 7.20
C ARG A 217 -5.53 18.53 6.00
N ASP A 218 -4.97 18.86 4.83
CA ASP A 218 -5.76 18.97 3.60
C ASP A 218 -5.84 17.57 2.98
N ALA A 219 -6.93 17.12 2.38
CA ALA A 219 -7.00 15.81 1.71
C ALA A 219 -7.36 15.91 0.22
N GLY A 220 -7.53 17.14 -0.30
CA GLY A 220 -8.12 17.35 -1.63
C GLY A 220 -9.58 16.87 -1.72
N VAL A 221 -10.20 16.57 -0.58
CA VAL A 221 -11.60 16.20 -0.43
C VAL A 221 -12.27 17.33 0.36
N PRO A 222 -13.43 17.84 -0.10
CA PRO A 222 -14.15 18.89 0.61
C PRO A 222 -14.43 18.55 2.08
N ASP A 223 -14.69 19.58 2.88
CA ASP A 223 -15.11 19.38 4.25
C ASP A 223 -16.47 18.67 4.32
N PRO A 224 -16.74 17.90 5.39
CA PRO A 224 -17.94 17.07 5.46
C PRO A 224 -19.24 17.83 5.15
N GLU A 225 -19.34 19.09 5.57
CA GLU A 225 -20.53 19.92 5.40
C GLU A 225 -20.86 20.18 3.91
N ASP A 226 -19.82 20.35 3.09
CA ASP A 226 -19.92 20.62 1.65
C ASP A 226 -20.30 19.38 0.84
N LEU A 227 -20.03 18.18 1.37
CA LEU A 227 -20.30 16.91 0.68
C LEU A 227 -21.79 16.60 0.53
N SER A 228 -22.66 17.31 1.24
CA SER A 228 -24.07 16.93 1.32
C SER A 228 -24.87 17.00 0.01
N ARG A 229 -24.35 17.70 -1.00
CA ARG A 229 -24.96 17.83 -2.33
C ARG A 229 -24.24 17.03 -3.41
N GLU A 230 -23.12 16.40 -3.06
CA GLU A 230 -22.27 15.68 -4.00
C GLU A 230 -22.93 14.36 -4.47
N THR A 231 -22.66 14.02 -5.72
CA THR A 231 -22.80 12.65 -6.23
C THR A 231 -21.45 11.95 -6.18
N TYR A 232 -21.46 10.61 -6.14
CA TYR A 232 -20.23 9.84 -6.15
C TYR A 232 -20.38 8.53 -6.93
N ALA A 233 -19.28 8.13 -7.55
CA ALA A 233 -19.15 6.83 -8.19
C ALA A 233 -18.31 5.90 -7.32
N LEU A 234 -18.73 4.63 -7.18
CA LEU A 234 -17.92 3.59 -6.55
C LEU A 234 -16.72 3.27 -7.45
N VAL A 235 -15.52 3.36 -6.90
CA VAL A 235 -14.27 2.99 -7.59
C VAL A 235 -13.91 1.53 -7.30
N ALA A 236 -14.16 1.09 -6.07
CA ALA A 236 -13.96 -0.30 -5.65
C ALA A 236 -14.99 -0.71 -4.59
N PRO A 237 -15.28 -2.01 -4.45
CA PRO A 237 -16.04 -2.51 -3.32
C PRO A 237 -15.26 -2.29 -2.02
N PHE A 238 -15.94 -1.80 -0.99
CA PHE A 238 -15.39 -1.64 0.36
C PHE A 238 -16.43 -2.04 1.41
N ARG A 239 -15.95 -2.27 2.63
CA ARG A 239 -16.78 -2.56 3.81
C ARG A 239 -16.17 -1.94 5.06
N LEU A 240 -16.93 -1.92 6.14
CA LEU A 240 -16.42 -1.63 7.47
C LEU A 240 -15.92 -2.95 8.08
N ASP A 241 -14.66 -2.98 8.51
CA ASP A 241 -14.06 -4.17 9.14
C ASP A 241 -12.94 -3.74 10.09
N LEU A 242 -12.41 -4.72 10.82
CA LEU A 242 -11.25 -4.49 11.68
C LEU A 242 -10.02 -4.12 10.87
N ARG A 243 -9.33 -3.11 11.37
CA ARG A 243 -7.97 -2.77 11.02
C ARG A 243 -7.12 -2.84 12.28
N THR A 244 -5.89 -3.27 12.10
CA THR A 244 -4.93 -3.37 13.18
C THR A 244 -3.72 -2.52 12.87
N GLU A 245 -3.11 -1.92 13.88
CA GLU A 245 -1.78 -1.29 13.76
C GLU A 245 -0.98 -1.61 15.02
N PRO A 246 0.37 -1.72 14.96
CA PRO A 246 1.18 -1.81 16.16
C PRO A 246 0.86 -0.66 17.12
N GLY A 247 0.67 -0.94 18.40
CA GLY A 247 0.47 0.11 19.41
C GLY A 247 1.65 1.07 19.44
N LEU A 248 1.37 2.37 19.36
CA LEU A 248 2.39 3.41 19.28
C LEU A 248 2.58 4.17 20.62
N GLU A 249 1.82 3.82 21.65
CA GLU A 249 1.95 4.40 22.98
C GLU A 249 3.18 3.84 23.73
N ARG A 250 3.98 4.75 24.30
CA ARG A 250 5.18 4.38 25.09
C ARG A 250 4.78 3.44 26.23
N GLY A 251 5.34 2.23 26.24
CA GLY A 251 5.13 1.23 27.30
C GLY A 251 4.18 0.09 26.95
N LEU A 252 3.43 0.17 25.84
CA LEU A 252 2.56 -0.90 25.34
C LEU A 252 3.22 -1.62 24.15
N SER A 253 4.28 -2.40 24.41
CA SER A 253 4.88 -3.27 23.40
C SER A 253 4.13 -4.62 23.32
N GLY A 254 4.10 -5.24 22.14
CA GLY A 254 3.53 -6.58 21.98
C GLY A 254 2.03 -6.68 21.65
N HIS A 255 1.33 -5.56 21.47
CA HIS A 255 -0.09 -5.54 21.13
C HIS A 255 -0.38 -4.71 19.88
N LEU A 256 -1.46 -5.09 19.18
CA LEU A 256 -2.04 -4.28 18.12
C LEU A 256 -3.13 -3.37 18.69
N GLU A 257 -3.11 -2.10 18.32
CA GLU A 257 -4.32 -1.29 18.31
C GLU A 257 -5.31 -1.90 17.33
N VAL A 258 -6.55 -2.07 17.76
CA VAL A 258 -7.64 -2.64 16.95
C VAL A 258 -8.77 -1.63 16.88
N TYR A 259 -9.18 -1.27 15.66
CA TYR A 259 -10.25 -0.32 15.40
C TYR A 259 -10.97 -0.68 14.10
N HIS A 260 -12.16 -0.12 13.85
CA HIS A 260 -12.86 -0.33 12.58
C HIS A 260 -12.54 0.79 11.59
N ASP A 261 -12.37 0.40 10.32
CA ASP A 261 -12.06 1.32 9.22
C ASP A 261 -12.68 0.79 7.91
N LEU A 262 -12.68 1.61 6.88
CA LEU A 262 -13.07 1.17 5.54
C LEU A 262 -11.94 0.33 4.93
N VAL A 263 -12.28 -0.91 4.56
CA VAL A 263 -11.37 -1.86 3.92
C VAL A 263 -11.88 -2.33 2.57
N THR A 264 -10.97 -2.69 1.67
CA THR A 264 -11.24 -3.17 0.30
C THR A 264 -10.38 -4.39 0.00
N GLU A 265 -10.92 -5.30 -0.79
CA GLU A 265 -10.20 -6.49 -1.28
C GLU A 265 -9.57 -6.26 -2.65
N THR A 266 -9.79 -5.09 -3.26
CA THR A 266 -9.17 -4.72 -4.54
C THR A 266 -7.65 -4.57 -4.35
N PRO A 267 -6.82 -5.48 -4.91
CA PRO A 267 -5.38 -5.52 -4.61
C PRO A 267 -4.65 -4.22 -4.97
N GLN A 268 -5.09 -3.55 -6.05
CA GLN A 268 -4.53 -2.29 -6.52
C GLN A 268 -4.84 -1.12 -5.59
N MET A 269 -5.73 -1.30 -4.62
CA MET A 269 -6.15 -0.27 -3.66
C MET A 269 -5.81 -0.66 -2.22
N SER A 270 -5.19 -1.83 -2.01
CA SER A 270 -4.75 -2.28 -0.69
C SER A 270 -3.68 -1.37 -0.07
N HIS A 271 -2.87 -0.66 -0.88
CA HIS A 271 -1.97 0.36 -0.36
C HIS A 271 -2.71 1.62 0.13
N ARG A 272 -3.91 1.91 -0.40
CA ARG A 272 -4.77 3.04 0.02
C ARG A 272 -5.50 2.78 1.33
N LEU A 273 -5.58 1.50 1.75
CA LEU A 273 -6.00 1.13 3.11
C LEU A 273 -5.19 1.86 4.15
N ALA A 274 -3.98 2.27 3.80
CA ALA A 274 -3.01 2.75 4.75
C ALA A 274 -3.17 4.27 5.05
N ALA A 275 -4.16 4.95 4.44
CA ALA A 275 -4.59 6.31 4.81
C ALA A 275 -4.96 6.46 6.30
N THR A 276 -5.04 7.72 6.77
CA THR A 276 -5.22 8.09 8.19
C THR A 276 -6.33 7.24 8.83
N PRO A 277 -6.07 6.59 9.98
CA PRO A 277 -7.06 5.78 10.66
C PRO A 277 -8.35 6.57 10.91
N ALA A 278 -9.47 6.11 10.34
CA ALA A 278 -10.75 6.81 10.49
C ALA A 278 -11.49 6.46 11.78
N ARG A 279 -11.19 5.31 12.40
CA ARG A 279 -11.80 4.81 13.64
C ARG A 279 -13.33 4.97 13.65
N ILE A 280 -14.00 4.27 12.74
CA ILE A 280 -15.44 4.37 12.52
C ILE A 280 -16.17 3.48 13.55
N ASP A 281 -17.28 3.95 14.11
CA ASP A 281 -18.12 3.15 15.01
C ASP A 281 -18.69 1.93 14.24
N PRO A 282 -18.48 0.68 14.69
CA PRO A 282 -19.01 -0.52 14.03
C PRO A 282 -20.53 -0.50 13.87
N ALA A 283 -21.26 0.22 14.73
CA ALA A 283 -22.71 0.39 14.59
C ALA A 283 -23.12 1.07 13.28
N LEU A 284 -22.20 1.77 12.59
CA LEU A 284 -22.44 2.43 11.30
C LEU A 284 -22.22 1.50 10.09
N ALA A 285 -21.94 0.21 10.29
CA ALA A 285 -21.82 -0.76 9.20
C ALA A 285 -23.01 -0.74 8.20
N PRO A 286 -24.28 -0.59 8.63
CA PRO A 286 -25.41 -0.46 7.70
C PRO A 286 -25.34 0.78 6.79
N VAL A 287 -24.76 1.88 7.27
CA VAL A 287 -24.53 3.08 6.44
C VAL A 287 -23.49 2.78 5.35
N VAL A 288 -22.38 2.14 5.72
CA VAL A 288 -21.32 1.75 4.78
C VAL A 288 -21.86 0.77 3.73
N ALA A 289 -22.76 -0.14 4.10
CA ALA A 289 -23.46 -1.00 3.15
C ALA A 289 -24.35 -0.18 2.19
N ALA A 290 -25.15 0.75 2.73
CA ALA A 290 -26.03 1.62 1.94
C ALA A 290 -25.26 2.52 0.95
N MET A 291 -24.03 2.92 1.25
CA MET A 291 -23.17 3.65 0.30
C MET A 291 -22.91 2.90 -0.99
N ARG A 292 -22.98 1.57 -0.98
CA ARG A 292 -22.78 0.75 -2.19
C ARG A 292 -24.02 0.72 -3.09
N GLU A 293 -25.16 1.13 -2.55
CA GLU A 293 -26.47 1.11 -3.21
C GLU A 293 -26.91 2.52 -3.64
N CYS A 294 -26.33 3.56 -3.04
CA CYS A 294 -26.61 4.96 -3.32
C CYS A 294 -25.61 5.54 -4.32
N SER A 295 -26.05 6.50 -5.14
CA SER A 295 -25.20 7.26 -6.07
C SER A 295 -25.03 8.73 -5.67
N ASP A 296 -25.75 9.19 -4.65
CA ASP A 296 -25.64 10.55 -4.12
C ASP A 296 -25.72 10.61 -2.60
N VAL A 297 -25.13 11.67 -2.03
CA VAL A 297 -24.99 11.82 -0.57
C VAL A 297 -26.35 12.15 0.08
N ALA A 298 -27.24 12.85 -0.63
CA ALA A 298 -28.56 13.18 -0.12
C ALA A 298 -29.43 11.92 0.11
N GLY A 299 -29.42 10.98 -0.84
CA GLY A 299 -30.09 9.69 -0.76
C GLY A 299 -29.49 8.82 0.34
N LEU A 300 -28.16 8.82 0.48
CA LEU A 300 -27.49 8.13 1.58
C LEU A 300 -27.92 8.69 2.94
N LEU A 301 -28.01 10.01 3.10
CA LEU A 301 -28.47 10.65 4.34
C LEU A 301 -29.92 10.29 4.67
N ALA A 302 -30.80 10.24 3.67
CA ALA A 302 -32.18 9.80 3.84
C ALA A 302 -32.25 8.33 4.28
N ARG A 303 -31.45 7.45 3.64
CA ARG A 303 -31.34 6.03 4.00
C ARG A 303 -30.80 5.85 5.41
N ALA A 304 -29.78 6.60 5.80
CA ALA A 304 -29.22 6.59 7.14
C ALA A 304 -30.26 6.97 8.20
N ARG A 305 -31.07 8.01 7.96
CA ARG A 305 -32.16 8.40 8.88
C ARG A 305 -33.21 7.29 9.05
N ALA A 306 -33.51 6.55 8.00
CA ALA A 306 -34.39 5.39 8.08
C ALA A 306 -33.77 4.23 8.86
N LEU A 307 -32.45 4.03 8.76
CA LEU A 307 -31.71 3.00 9.51
C LEU A 307 -31.55 3.33 11.00
N PHE A 308 -31.46 4.63 11.34
CA PHE A 308 -31.23 5.11 12.70
C PHE A 308 -32.26 6.18 13.12
N PRO A 309 -33.56 5.83 13.20
CA PRO A 309 -34.63 6.81 13.42
C PRO A 309 -34.58 7.49 14.80
N ALA A 310 -33.98 6.82 15.79
CA ALA A 310 -33.86 7.32 17.15
C ALA A 310 -32.59 8.16 17.41
N ARG A 311 -31.67 8.25 16.44
CA ARG A 311 -30.40 8.97 16.61
C ARG A 311 -30.59 10.44 16.24
N ASP A 312 -29.91 11.33 16.96
CA ASP A 312 -29.98 12.76 16.66
C ASP A 312 -29.63 13.04 15.18
N PRO A 313 -30.50 13.74 14.42
CA PRO A 313 -30.29 13.94 12.99
C PRO A 313 -29.01 14.70 12.64
N ALA A 314 -28.55 15.63 13.47
CA ALA A 314 -27.33 16.39 13.21
C ALA A 314 -26.09 15.53 13.45
N VAL A 315 -26.07 14.76 14.55
CA VAL A 315 -25.00 13.79 14.84
C VAL A 315 -24.91 12.71 13.76
N LEU A 316 -26.04 12.14 13.34
CA LEU A 316 -26.07 11.14 12.28
C LEU A 316 -25.61 11.71 10.94
N ARG A 317 -26.05 12.92 10.60
CA ARG A 317 -25.59 13.62 9.40
C ARG A 317 -24.07 13.81 9.41
N GLY A 318 -23.50 14.31 10.51
CA GLY A 318 -22.05 14.48 10.65
C GLY A 318 -21.29 13.16 10.48
N ALA A 319 -21.77 12.08 11.09
CA ALA A 319 -21.16 10.76 10.97
C ALA A 319 -21.19 10.22 9.52
N VAL A 320 -22.33 10.32 8.83
CA VAL A 320 -22.49 9.88 7.43
C VAL A 320 -21.56 10.68 6.51
N LEU A 321 -21.54 12.01 6.64
CA LEU A 321 -20.67 12.88 5.83
C LEU A 321 -19.19 12.59 6.11
N GLY A 322 -18.83 12.32 7.36
CA GLY A 322 -17.49 11.87 7.73
C GLY A 322 -17.09 10.56 7.04
N ILE A 323 -17.99 9.57 6.98
CA ILE A 323 -17.71 8.30 6.28
C ILE A 323 -17.56 8.52 4.78
N VAL A 324 -18.42 9.34 4.15
CA VAL A 324 -18.28 9.71 2.71
C VAL A 324 -16.91 10.33 2.45
N ARG A 325 -16.51 11.29 3.30
CA ARG A 325 -15.20 11.93 3.20
C ARG A 325 -14.07 10.91 3.31
N VAL A 326 -14.12 10.00 4.28
CA VAL A 326 -13.13 8.94 4.47
C VAL A 326 -13.06 8.02 3.25
N ALA A 327 -14.21 7.63 2.68
CA ALA A 327 -14.24 6.80 1.47
C ALA A 327 -13.62 7.50 0.26
N ALA A 328 -13.85 8.81 0.11
CA ALA A 328 -13.25 9.62 -0.95
C ALA A 328 -11.73 9.79 -0.74
N MET A 329 -11.29 10.05 0.50
CA MET A 329 -9.87 10.16 0.86
C MET A 329 -9.11 8.86 0.60
N LYS A 330 -9.74 7.71 0.85
CA LYS A 330 -9.21 6.38 0.53
C LYS A 330 -9.34 6.03 -0.97
N GLY A 331 -10.02 6.88 -1.74
CA GLY A 331 -10.26 6.73 -3.16
C GLY A 331 -11.18 5.56 -3.51
N PHE A 332 -11.94 5.03 -2.54
CA PHE A 332 -12.94 3.99 -2.76
C PHE A 332 -14.18 4.51 -3.48
N ILE A 333 -14.41 5.81 -3.37
CA ILE A 333 -15.37 6.55 -4.17
C ILE A 333 -14.67 7.72 -4.86
N ARG A 334 -15.24 8.16 -5.99
CA ARG A 334 -14.85 9.37 -6.70
C ARG A 334 -16.02 10.34 -6.64
N LEU A 335 -15.79 11.54 -6.11
CA LEU A 335 -16.79 12.61 -6.13
C LEU A 335 -16.94 13.12 -7.57
N GLU A 336 -18.18 13.38 -7.98
CA GLU A 336 -18.50 13.80 -9.36
C GLU A 336 -19.10 15.20 -9.44
N GLY A 337 -19.16 15.93 -8.33
CA GLY A 337 -19.75 17.26 -8.24
C GLY A 337 -21.19 17.23 -7.74
N PRO A 338 -21.79 18.41 -7.55
CA PRO A 338 -23.17 18.51 -7.11
C PRO A 338 -24.12 17.99 -8.19
N ARG A 339 -25.19 17.31 -7.77
CA ARG A 339 -26.24 16.84 -8.68
C ARG A 339 -26.79 18.02 -9.49
N ALA A 340 -26.70 17.97 -10.82
CA ALA A 340 -27.28 18.98 -11.69
C ALA A 340 -28.79 19.10 -11.40
N PRO A 341 -29.36 20.32 -11.32
CA PRO A 341 -30.81 20.47 -11.20
C PRO A 341 -31.46 19.77 -12.40
N ALA A 342 -32.53 19.01 -12.15
CA ALA A 342 -33.29 18.38 -13.21
C ALA A 342 -33.66 19.46 -14.24
N SER A 343 -33.21 19.30 -15.48
CA SER A 343 -33.55 20.22 -16.56
C SER A 343 -35.07 20.20 -16.71
N VAL A 344 -35.72 21.32 -16.40
CA VAL A 344 -37.12 21.53 -16.73
C VAL A 344 -37.22 21.38 -18.25
N PRO A 345 -38.06 20.46 -18.79
CA PRO A 345 -38.23 20.37 -20.23
C PRO A 345 -38.72 21.73 -20.75
N PRO A 346 -38.22 22.20 -21.90
CA PRO A 346 -38.67 23.47 -22.46
C PRO A 346 -40.19 23.41 -22.69
N PRO A 347 -40.92 24.52 -22.48
CA PRO A 347 -42.34 24.57 -22.80
C PRO A 347 -42.52 24.24 -24.28
N LEU A 348 -43.49 23.37 -24.59
CA LEU A 348 -43.90 23.04 -25.95
C LEU A 348 -44.19 24.33 -26.71
N GLU A 349 -43.36 24.66 -27.70
CA GLU A 349 -43.66 25.72 -28.65
C GLU A 349 -44.89 25.31 -29.45
N ALA A 350 -45.90 26.19 -29.44
CA ALA A 350 -47.09 26.05 -30.26
C ALA A 350 -46.67 26.09 -31.74
N VAL A 351 -46.92 24.99 -32.45
CA VAL A 351 -46.86 24.93 -33.91
C VAL A 351 -47.89 25.93 -34.44
N ALA A 352 -47.41 27.06 -34.97
CA ALA A 352 -48.22 27.96 -35.77
C ALA A 352 -48.40 27.33 -37.16
N CYS A 353 -49.64 27.01 -37.51
CA CYS A 353 -50.03 26.79 -38.91
C CYS A 353 -49.93 28.11 -39.67
N ALA A 354 -49.10 28.15 -40.70
CA ALA A 354 -49.34 28.85 -41.97
C ALA A 354 -48.38 28.29 -43.03
#